data_AF-A0A2V4PDQ1-F1
#
_entry.id   AF-A0A2V4PDQ1-F1
#
_cell.length_a   1.000
_cell.length_b   1.000
_cell.length_c   1.000
_cell.angle_alpha   90.00
_cell.angle_beta   90.00
_cell.angle_gamma   90.00
#
_symmetry.space_group_name_H-M   'P 1'
#
loop_
_entity.id
_entity.type
_entity.pdbx_description
1 polymer ?
#
loop_
_entity_poly.entity_id
_entity_poly.type
_entity_poly.pdbx_seq_one_letter_code
_entity_poly.pdbx_strand_id
1 'polypeptide(L)'
;MNTPAGPADRLVILGVAESDAHAVANQLITMQLQSHGFTVLNLGVCTPLSDFADAHDRHPHAEAVLIGSLNGHAHQDLRTLPELRAAGRLRCPVIVGGNLSVGSRKAGTDRQRLLDLGVDHLLADAGGLVLLLDMLHAARAAELQHG
;
A
#
# COMPACT_ATOMS: atom_id res chain seq x y z
N MET A 1 -19.94 20.74 -10.87
CA MET A 1 -19.61 20.74 -12.30
C MET A 1 -18.31 19.95 -12.44
N ASN A 2 -18.44 18.72 -12.94
CA ASN A 2 -17.43 17.76 -13.38
C ASN A 2 -16.38 17.25 -12.37
N THR A 3 -16.72 16.19 -11.65
CA THR A 3 -15.74 15.14 -11.33
C THR A 3 -15.82 14.13 -12.47
N PRO A 4 -14.79 13.98 -13.33
CA PRO A 4 -14.79 12.93 -14.33
C PRO A 4 -14.68 11.58 -13.59
N ALA A 5 -15.78 10.83 -13.57
CA ALA A 5 -15.71 9.39 -13.39
C ALA A 5 -15.00 8.83 -14.63
N GLY A 6 -13.66 8.79 -14.57
CA GLY A 6 -12.82 8.09 -15.53
C GLY A 6 -13.02 6.57 -15.41
N PRO A 7 -12.57 5.79 -16.41
CA PRO A 7 -12.89 4.37 -16.51
C PRO A 7 -12.37 3.60 -15.29
N ALA A 8 -13.29 2.98 -14.56
CA ALA A 8 -13.11 1.88 -13.60
C ALA A 8 -12.04 2.05 -12.49
N ASP A 9 -12.49 2.57 -11.33
CA ASP A 9 -12.06 2.24 -9.97
C ASP A 9 -10.58 1.88 -9.74
N ARG A 10 -9.64 2.76 -10.11
CA ARG A 10 -8.23 2.63 -9.69
C ARG A 10 -8.05 3.06 -8.23
N LEU A 11 -8.69 2.34 -7.33
CA LEU A 11 -8.67 2.61 -5.90
C LEU A 11 -7.47 1.95 -5.23
N VAL A 12 -6.70 2.72 -4.48
CA VAL A 12 -5.61 2.23 -3.67
C VAL A 12 -5.79 2.68 -2.22
N ILE A 13 -5.56 1.78 -1.28
CA ILE A 13 -5.67 2.09 0.14
C ILE A 13 -4.30 2.51 0.62
N LEU A 14 -4.17 3.72 1.16
CA LEU A 14 -2.92 4.25 1.66
C LEU A 14 -3.05 4.50 3.16
N GLY A 15 -2.05 4.11 3.94
CA GLY A 15 -1.99 4.48 5.35
C GLY A 15 -0.57 4.45 5.86
N VAL A 16 -0.33 5.11 7.00
CA VAL A 16 0.99 5.18 7.63
C VAL A 16 0.94 4.45 8.97
N ALA A 17 1.93 3.58 9.21
CA ALA A 17 2.03 2.82 10.46
C ALA A 17 2.21 3.73 11.69
N GLU A 18 1.87 3.21 12.87
CA GLU A 18 1.74 3.87 14.21
C GLU A 18 2.88 4.76 14.69
N SER A 19 4.01 4.76 14.01
CA SER A 19 5.23 5.45 14.46
C SER A 19 5.57 6.74 13.71
N ASP A 20 4.79 7.16 12.71
CA ASP A 20 5.16 8.27 11.82
C ASP A 20 4.15 9.43 11.81
N ALA A 21 4.55 10.55 12.41
CA ALA A 21 3.82 11.83 12.35
C ALA A 21 4.04 12.59 11.01
N HIS A 22 4.70 11.97 10.03
CA HIS A 22 5.03 12.57 8.73
C HIS A 22 3.82 12.59 7.77
N ALA A 23 2.75 13.27 8.18
CA ALA A 23 1.54 13.45 7.36
C ALA A 23 1.84 14.09 5.99
N VAL A 24 2.90 14.91 5.90
CA VAL A 24 3.32 15.58 4.66
C VAL A 24 3.72 14.58 3.57
N ALA A 25 4.51 13.56 3.89
CA ALA A 25 4.93 12.56 2.90
C ALA A 25 3.73 11.75 2.39
N ASN A 26 2.84 11.36 3.29
CA ASN A 26 1.59 10.68 2.96
C ASN A 26 0.72 11.52 2.01
N GLN A 27 0.58 12.81 2.31
CA GLN A 27 -0.22 13.72 1.49
C GLN A 27 0.43 14.02 0.13
N LEU A 28 1.76 14.10 0.06
CA LEU A 28 2.48 14.23 -1.21
C LEU A 28 2.26 13.02 -2.12
N ILE A 29 2.37 11.80 -1.58
CA ILE A 29 2.11 10.57 -2.33
C ILE A 29 0.65 10.53 -2.78
N THR A 30 -0.28 10.90 -1.90
CA THR A 30 -1.71 11.02 -2.21
C THR A 30 -1.93 11.97 -3.40
N MET A 31 -1.38 13.19 -3.34
CA MET A 31 -1.50 14.18 -4.41
C MET A 31 -0.88 13.68 -5.72
N GLN A 32 0.28 13.03 -5.67
CA GLN A 32 0.95 12.50 -6.84
C GLN A 32 0.07 11.43 -7.51
N LEU A 33 -0.40 10.45 -6.75
CA LEU A 33 -1.30 9.39 -7.25
C LEU A 33 -2.60 9.98 -7.83
N GLN A 34 -3.22 10.94 -7.13
CA GLN A 34 -4.40 11.63 -7.62
C GLN A 34 -4.14 12.41 -8.92
N SER A 35 -2.96 13.01 -9.05
CA SER A 35 -2.53 13.67 -10.29
C SER A 35 -2.34 12.69 -11.45
N HIS A 36 -2.09 11.41 -11.17
CA HIS A 36 -2.04 10.33 -12.16
C HIS A 36 -3.41 9.69 -12.42
N GLY A 37 -4.48 10.17 -11.77
CA GLY A 37 -5.85 9.68 -11.93
C GLY A 37 -6.19 8.48 -11.04
N PHE A 38 -5.38 8.17 -10.03
CA PHE A 38 -5.68 7.14 -9.04
C PHE A 38 -6.56 7.69 -7.91
N THR A 39 -7.47 6.88 -7.41
CA THR A 39 -8.26 7.19 -6.21
C THR A 39 -7.52 6.66 -5.00
N VAL A 40 -7.10 7.54 -4.10
CA VAL A 40 -6.37 7.14 -2.89
C VAL A 40 -7.31 7.22 -1.69
N LEU A 41 -7.56 6.08 -1.07
CA LEU A 41 -8.24 6.00 0.22
C LEU A 41 -7.19 6.11 1.33
N ASN A 42 -6.99 7.32 1.82
CA ASN A 42 -6.05 7.57 2.90
C ASN A 42 -6.70 7.26 4.25
N LEU A 43 -6.25 6.20 4.92
CA LEU A 43 -6.65 5.81 6.28
C LEU A 43 -6.02 6.67 7.37
N GLY A 44 -5.04 7.50 7.00
CA GLY A 44 -4.36 8.43 7.89
C GLY A 44 -3.03 7.92 8.42
N VAL A 45 -2.66 8.42 9.60
CA VAL A 45 -1.48 8.01 10.35
C VAL A 45 -1.91 7.19 11.55
N CYS A 46 -1.03 6.31 12.01
CA CYS A 46 -1.33 5.36 13.08
C CYS A 46 -2.48 4.40 12.80
N THR A 47 -2.49 3.87 11.58
CA THR A 47 -3.49 2.91 11.14
C THR A 47 -3.00 1.47 11.40
N PRO A 48 -3.68 0.67 12.22
CA PRO A 48 -3.36 -0.75 12.39
C PRO A 48 -3.79 -1.56 11.17
N LEU A 49 -3.19 -2.74 10.96
CA LEU A 49 -3.55 -3.64 9.85
C LEU A 49 -5.02 -4.07 9.82
N SER A 50 -5.67 -4.14 10.98
CA SER A 50 -7.10 -4.42 11.06
C SER A 50 -7.93 -3.35 10.33
N ASP A 51 -7.51 -2.07 10.37
CA ASP A 51 -8.17 -1.00 9.63
C ASP A 51 -7.93 -1.13 8.13
N PHE A 52 -6.72 -1.52 7.71
CA PHE A 52 -6.47 -1.83 6.29
C PHE A 52 -7.35 -2.98 5.80
N ALA A 53 -7.53 -4.01 6.62
CA ALA A 53 -8.42 -5.12 6.32
C ALA A 53 -9.89 -4.68 6.27
N ASP A 54 -10.35 -3.83 7.19
CA ASP A 54 -11.71 -3.27 7.18
C ASP A 54 -11.93 -2.37 5.96
N ALA A 55 -10.96 -1.53 5.64
CA ALA A 55 -11.00 -0.67 4.46
C ALA A 55 -11.06 -1.50 3.17
N HIS A 56 -10.29 -2.59 3.08
CA HIS A 56 -10.36 -3.52 1.97
C HIS A 56 -11.68 -4.30 1.93
N ASP A 57 -12.26 -4.65 3.08
CA ASP A 57 -13.59 -5.28 3.18
C ASP A 57 -14.69 -4.36 2.65
N ARG A 58 -14.61 -3.07 2.98
CA ARG A 58 -15.49 -2.01 2.48
C ARG A 58 -15.24 -1.65 1.03
N HIS A 59 -14.00 -1.85 0.57
CA HIS A 59 -13.55 -1.56 -0.80
C HIS A 59 -12.87 -2.79 -1.42
N PRO A 60 -13.64 -3.85 -1.74
CA PRO A 60 -13.10 -5.09 -2.28
C PRO A 60 -12.51 -4.91 -3.69
N HIS A 61 -12.79 -3.77 -4.34
CA HIS A 61 -12.24 -3.37 -5.63
C HIS A 61 -10.84 -2.75 -5.52
N ALA A 62 -10.34 -2.51 -4.31
CA ALA A 62 -9.01 -1.95 -4.11
C ALA A 62 -7.95 -2.77 -4.87
N GLU A 63 -7.11 -2.04 -5.61
CA GLU A 63 -6.10 -2.64 -6.46
C GLU A 63 -4.89 -3.08 -5.66
N ALA A 64 -4.49 -2.25 -4.70
CA ALA A 64 -3.36 -2.48 -3.82
C ALA A 64 -3.52 -1.75 -2.49
N VAL A 65 -2.85 -2.27 -1.47
CA VAL A 65 -2.70 -1.63 -0.16
C VAL A 65 -1.29 -1.10 -0.01
N LEU A 66 -1.16 0.20 0.22
CA LEU A 66 0.09 0.92 0.43
C LEU A 66 0.25 1.26 1.90
N ILE A 67 1.37 0.83 2.47
CA ILE A 67 1.68 1.04 3.88
C ILE A 67 2.98 1.84 3.97
N GLY A 68 2.85 3.09 4.41
CA GLY A 68 3.97 3.99 4.68
C GLY A 68 4.65 3.66 6.01
N SER A 69 5.95 3.41 6.01
CA SER A 69 6.75 3.32 7.23
C SER A 69 8.12 3.95 7.04
N LEU A 70 8.41 5.00 7.80
CA LEU A 70 9.74 5.60 7.86
C LEU A 70 10.47 5.24 9.15
N ASN A 71 9.78 4.83 10.24
CA ASN A 71 10.44 4.56 11.52
C ASN A 71 11.07 3.16 11.66
N GLY A 72 11.02 2.32 10.62
CA GLY A 72 11.61 0.97 10.64
C GLY A 72 10.85 -0.07 11.49
N HIS A 73 9.69 0.30 12.06
CA HIS A 73 8.86 -0.60 12.88
C HIS A 73 7.84 -1.43 12.08
N ALA A 74 7.78 -1.24 10.76
CA ALA A 74 6.84 -1.92 9.86
C ALA A 74 6.70 -3.43 10.12
N HIS A 75 7.79 -4.12 10.49
CA HIS A 75 7.75 -5.54 10.81
C HIS A 75 6.81 -5.90 11.98
N GLN A 76 6.82 -5.12 13.06
CA GLN A 76 5.96 -5.37 14.22
C GLN A 76 4.49 -5.11 13.88
N ASP A 77 4.23 -4.08 13.09
CA ASP A 77 2.89 -3.78 12.58
C ASP A 77 2.41 -4.89 11.63
N LEU A 78 3.28 -5.36 10.72
CA LEU A 78 3.01 -6.35 9.66
C LEU A 78 3.05 -7.81 10.09
N ARG A 79 3.34 -8.10 11.36
CA ARG A 79 3.35 -9.48 11.87
C ARG A 79 2.00 -10.18 11.74
N THR A 80 0.90 -9.43 11.76
CA THR A 80 -0.49 -9.94 11.67
C THR A 80 -0.98 -10.02 10.22
N LEU A 81 -0.19 -9.51 9.25
CA LEU A 81 -0.47 -9.61 7.83
C LEU A 81 -0.75 -11.06 7.36
N PRO A 82 0.10 -12.07 7.67
CA PRO A 82 -0.14 -13.43 7.21
C PRO A 82 -1.42 -14.02 7.80
N GLU A 83 -1.78 -13.66 9.03
CA GLU A 83 -3.05 -14.08 9.66
C GLU A 83 -4.26 -13.49 8.94
N LEU A 84 -4.20 -12.20 8.56
CA LEU A 84 -5.25 -11.53 7.80
C LEU A 84 -5.38 -12.07 6.37
N ARG A 85 -4.26 -12.39 5.71
CA ARG A 85 -4.24 -13.04 4.40
C ARG A 85 -4.83 -14.45 4.50
N ALA A 86 -4.46 -15.23 5.52
CA ALA A 86 -5.02 -16.56 5.77
C ALA A 86 -6.52 -16.52 6.09
N ALA A 87 -6.99 -15.49 6.79
CA ALA A 87 -8.41 -15.22 7.01
C ALA A 87 -9.14 -14.73 5.74
N GLY A 88 -8.42 -14.49 4.64
CA GLY A 88 -8.99 -14.05 3.37
C GLY A 88 -9.43 -12.60 3.34
N ARG A 89 -9.07 -11.78 4.34
CA ARG A 89 -9.45 -10.36 4.42
C ARG A 89 -8.55 -9.44 3.60
N LEU A 90 -7.33 -9.88 3.28
CA LEU A 90 -6.36 -9.12 2.50
C LEU A 90 -5.85 -9.98 1.33
N ARG A 91 -6.55 -9.90 0.19
CA ARG A 91 -6.20 -10.67 -1.02
C ARG A 91 -5.47 -9.84 -2.08
N CYS A 92 -5.40 -8.54 -1.89
CA CYS A 92 -4.69 -7.62 -2.77
C CYS A 92 -3.18 -7.59 -2.48
N PRO A 93 -2.37 -7.15 -3.46
CA PRO A 93 -0.95 -6.92 -3.25
C PRO A 93 -0.72 -5.83 -2.20
N VAL A 94 0.20 -6.12 -1.28
CA VAL A 94 0.59 -5.22 -0.18
C VAL A 94 1.94 -4.62 -0.51
N ILE A 95 1.95 -3.31 -0.65
CA ILE A 95 3.10 -2.51 -1.02
C ILE A 95 3.52 -1.70 0.20
N VAL A 96 4.75 -1.91 0.67
CA VAL A 96 5.29 -1.13 1.79
C VAL A 96 6.22 -0.06 1.23
N GLY A 97 5.89 1.20 1.47
CA GLY A 97 6.64 2.36 1.02
C GLY A 97 7.33 3.10 2.17
N GLY A 98 8.51 3.67 1.95
CA GLY A 98 9.14 4.59 2.89
C GLY A 98 10.66 4.46 2.98
N ASN A 99 11.26 5.30 3.82
CA ASN A 99 12.70 5.31 3.98
C ASN A 99 13.16 4.19 4.93
N LEU A 100 13.22 2.95 4.44
CA LEU A 100 13.83 1.83 5.17
C LEU A 100 15.33 2.03 5.46
N SER A 101 15.94 3.14 5.03
CA SER A 101 17.37 3.42 5.25
C SER A 101 17.67 4.12 6.58
N VAL A 102 16.69 4.55 7.38
CA VAL A 102 16.93 5.21 8.68
C VAL A 102 17.22 4.25 9.84
N GLY A 103 17.67 3.04 9.53
CA GLY A 103 18.29 2.11 10.46
C GLY A 103 19.66 1.70 9.92
N SER A 104 20.69 2.53 10.14
CA SER A 104 22.07 2.16 9.88
C SER A 104 22.34 0.77 10.49
N ARG A 105 22.66 -0.20 9.62
CA ARG A 105 23.08 -1.59 9.92
C ARG A 105 21.94 -2.63 10.04
N LYS A 106 21.12 -2.83 8.99
CA LYS A 106 20.57 -4.15 8.52
C LYS A 106 19.39 -4.06 7.51
N ALA A 107 19.28 -3.03 6.69
CA ALA A 107 18.17 -2.87 5.73
C ALA A 107 17.82 -4.11 4.86
N GLY A 108 18.77 -5.02 4.61
CA GLY A 108 18.49 -6.29 3.91
C GLY A 108 17.68 -7.31 4.74
N THR A 109 17.89 -7.38 6.05
CA THR A 109 17.20 -8.35 6.92
C THR A 109 15.74 -7.95 7.16
N ASP A 110 15.46 -6.66 7.32
CA ASP A 110 14.09 -6.18 7.55
C ASP A 110 13.21 -6.34 6.29
N ARG A 111 13.76 -6.07 5.11
CA ARG A 111 13.09 -6.35 3.83
C ARG A 111 12.72 -7.82 3.67
N GLN A 112 13.66 -8.71 3.95
CA GLN A 112 13.43 -10.14 3.80
C GLN A 112 12.39 -10.66 4.79
N ARG A 113 12.38 -10.14 6.02
CA ARG A 113 11.32 -10.46 6.99
C ARG A 113 9.95 -9.94 6.55
N LEU A 114 9.88 -8.75 5.97
CA LEU A 114 8.61 -8.22 5.44
C LEU A 114 8.05 -9.07 4.31
N LEU A 115 8.92 -9.51 3.38
CA LEU A 115 8.53 -10.44 2.32
C LEU A 115 8.07 -11.79 2.89
N ASP A 116 8.76 -12.31 3.91
CA ASP A 116 8.39 -13.55 4.62
C ASP A 116 7.02 -13.45 5.32
N LEU A 117 6.67 -12.27 5.85
CA LEU A 117 5.35 -11.98 6.41
C LEU A 117 4.24 -11.91 5.34
N GLY A 118 4.59 -11.86 4.05
CA GLY A 118 3.64 -11.79 2.95
C GLY A 118 3.43 -10.37 2.39
N VAL A 119 4.40 -9.46 2.57
CA VAL A 119 4.48 -8.23 1.78
C VAL A 119 4.88 -8.59 0.35
N ASP A 120 4.22 -7.99 -0.65
CA ASP A 120 4.47 -8.31 -2.06
C ASP A 120 5.59 -7.43 -2.63
N HIS A 121 5.55 -6.14 -2.32
CA HIS A 121 6.48 -5.16 -2.86
C HIS A 121 6.97 -4.16 -1.80
N LEU A 122 8.25 -3.79 -1.92
CA LEU A 122 8.92 -2.83 -1.03
C LEU A 122 9.46 -1.67 -1.86
N LEU A 123 8.98 -0.46 -1.59
CA LEU A 123 9.37 0.75 -2.31
C LEU A 123 10.10 1.73 -1.40
N ALA A 124 11.24 2.21 -1.88
CA ALA A 124 12.00 3.26 -1.19
C ALA A 124 11.59 4.67 -1.65
N ASP A 125 10.92 4.80 -2.79
CA ASP A 125 10.61 6.07 -3.43
C ASP A 125 9.25 6.05 -4.14
N ALA A 126 8.58 7.20 -4.19
CA ALA A 126 7.26 7.36 -4.80
C ALA A 126 7.28 7.33 -6.34
N GLY A 127 8.41 7.62 -6.99
CA GLY A 127 8.54 7.58 -8.44
C GLY A 127 8.33 6.17 -9.03
N GLY A 128 8.80 5.14 -8.33
CA GLY A 128 8.58 3.74 -8.72
C GLY A 128 7.16 3.24 -8.42
N LEU A 129 6.43 3.94 -7.55
CA LEU A 129 5.13 3.50 -7.04
C LEU A 129 4.05 3.57 -8.12
N VAL A 130 4.01 4.69 -8.84
CA VAL A 130 3.05 4.90 -9.93
C VAL A 130 3.22 3.83 -11.01
N LEU A 131 4.47 3.53 -11.37
CA LEU A 131 4.78 2.51 -12.37
C LEU A 131 4.35 1.11 -11.90
N LEU A 132 4.63 0.77 -10.63
CA LEU A 132 4.22 -0.52 -10.08
C LEU A 132 2.70 -0.68 -10.06
N LEU A 133 1.97 0.35 -9.63
CA LEU A 133 0.52 0.35 -9.61
C LEU A 133 -0.07 0.20 -11.02
N ASP A 134 0.50 0.89 -12.01
CA ASP A 134 0.06 0.77 -13.40
C ASP A 134 0.32 -0.64 -13.96
N MET A 135 1.47 -1.25 -13.63
CA MET A 135 1.77 -2.65 -13.99
C MET A 135 0.81 -3.64 -13.32
N LEU A 136 0.52 -3.47 -12.03
CA LEU A 136 -0.43 -4.33 -11.29
C LEU A 136 -1.83 -4.22 -11.87
N HIS A 137 -2.27 -3.01 -12.18
CA HIS A 137 -3.54 -2.76 -12.85
C HIS A 137 -3.58 -3.44 -14.21
N ALA A 138 -2.55 -3.27 -15.03
CA ALA A 138 -2.46 -3.90 -16.35
C ALA A 138 -2.48 -5.43 -16.26
N ALA A 139 -1.79 -6.02 -15.28
CA ALA A 139 -1.79 -7.46 -15.03
C ALA A 139 -3.19 -7.96 -14.65
N ARG A 140 -3.86 -7.31 -13.69
CA ARG A 140 -5.24 -7.66 -13.29
C ARG A 140 -6.23 -7.50 -14.44
N ALA A 141 -6.12 -6.40 -15.19
CA ALA A 141 -6.96 -6.16 -16.35
C ALA A 141 -6.76 -7.25 -17.41
N ALA A 142 -5.53 -7.73 -17.62
CA ALA A 142 -5.25 -8.81 -18.56
C ALA A 142 -5.84 -10.16 -18.11
N GLU A 143 -5.78 -10.47 -16.81
CA GLU A 143 -6.40 -11.68 -16.25
C GLU A 143 -7.93 -11.70 -16.42
N LEU A 144 -8.59 -10.54 -16.24
CA LEU A 144 -10.03 -10.41 -16.41
C LEU A 144 -10.50 -10.51 -17.87
N GLN A 145 -9.60 -10.29 -18.85
CA GLN A 145 -9.90 -10.34 -20.28
C GLN A 145 -9.77 -11.74 -20.89
N HIS A 146 -9.20 -12.70 -20.15
CA HIS A 146 -8.86 -14.04 -20.66
C HIS A 146 -9.60 -15.20 -19.96
N GLY A 147 -10.55 -14.89 -19.07
CA GLY A 147 -11.43 -15.86 -18.39
C GLY A 147 -12.87 -15.77 -18.88
#